data_AF-A0A955RH57-F1
#
_entry.id   AF-A0A955RH57-F1
#
_cell.length_a   1.000
_cell.length_b   1.000
_cell.length_c   1.000
_cell.angle_alpha   90.00
_cell.angle_beta   90.00
_cell.angle_gamma   90.00
#
_symmetry.space_group_name_H-M   'P 1'
#
loop_
_entity.id
_entity.type
_entity.pdbx_description
1 polymer ?
#
loop_
_entity_poly.entity_id
_entity_poly.type
_entity_poly.pdbx_seq_one_letter_code
_entity_poly.pdbx_strand_id
1 'polypeptide(L)' 'MWVELLFESEPALHRLDLRTWSGNVGMTRVAERLGFTLEARFREAREVEGVRYDGLGYGILRSEWSARL' A
#
# COMPACT_ATOMS: atom_id res chain seq x y z
N MET A 1 -8.76 11.01 -6.88
CA MET A 1 -8.58 9.58 -6.50
C MET A 1 -8.54 9.42 -4.98
N TRP A 2 -8.76 8.25 -4.35
CA TRP A 2 -8.78 8.12 -2.87
C TRP A 2 -7.50 8.62 -2.16
N VAL A 3 -6.32 8.35 -2.72
CA VAL A 3 -5.03 8.81 -2.19
C VAL A 3 -4.97 10.33 -2.13
N GLU A 4 -5.35 10.96 -3.23
CA GLU A 4 -5.44 12.42 -3.37
C GLU A 4 -6.47 13.02 -2.40
N LEU A 5 -7.67 12.44 -2.33
CA LEU A 5 -8.70 12.87 -1.38
C LEU A 5 -8.18 12.86 0.06
N LEU A 6 -7.48 11.80 0.48
CA LEU A 6 -6.97 11.68 1.84
C LEU A 6 -5.89 12.74 2.14
N PHE A 7 -4.96 12.96 1.20
CA PHE A 7 -3.95 14.01 1.36
C PHE A 7 -4.56 15.41 1.35
N GLU A 8 -5.62 15.66 0.58
CA GLU A 8 -6.34 16.94 0.55
C GLU A 8 -7.18 17.15 1.82
N SER A 9 -7.88 16.11 2.28
CA SER A 9 -8.78 16.19 3.44
C SER A 9 -8.04 16.30 4.76
N GLU A 10 -6.81 15.76 4.84
CA GLU A 10 -5.97 15.83 6.03
C GLU A 10 -4.58 16.35 5.67
N PRO A 11 -4.38 17.69 5.65
CA PRO A 11 -3.11 18.30 5.27
C PRO A 11 -1.92 17.90 6.16
N ALA A 12 -2.16 17.53 7.42
CA ALA A 12 -1.09 17.10 8.32
C ALA A 12 -0.60 15.67 8.03
N LEU A 13 -1.34 14.89 7.24
CA LEU A 13 -0.96 13.53 6.90
C LEU A 13 0.34 13.53 6.09
N HIS A 14 1.38 12.93 6.64
CA HIS A 14 2.68 12.86 5.96
C HIS A 14 2.78 11.69 4.97
N ARG A 15 2.07 10.59 5.23
CA ARG A 15 2.14 9.35 4.46
C ARG A 15 0.84 8.55 4.53
N LEU A 16 0.68 7.63 3.59
CA LEU A 16 -0.39 6.63 3.57
C LEU A 16 0.19 5.23 3.54
N ASP A 17 -0.46 4.32 4.26
CA ASP A 17 -0.06 2.93 4.34
C ASP A 17 -1.12 2.02 3.72
N LEU A 18 -0.66 0.97 3.04
CA LEU A 18 -1.48 -0.07 2.47
C LEU A 18 -0.99 -1.43 2.95
N ARG A 19 -1.90 -2.23 3.52
CA ARG A 19 -1.60 -3.59 3.98
C ARG A 19 -2.37 -4.59 3.13
N THR A 20 -1.68 -5.63 2.67
CA THR A 20 -2.31 -6.72 1.90
C THR A 20 -1.59 -8.04 2.17
N TRP A 21 -1.83 -9.05 1.35
CA TRP A 21 -1.19 -10.36 1.39
C TRP A 21 -0.71 -10.78 0.00
N SER A 22 0.32 -11.63 -0.08
CA SER A 22 1.03 -11.90 -1.33
C SER A 22 0.20 -12.56 -2.44
N GLY A 23 -0.92 -13.21 -2.10
CA GLY A 23 -1.84 -13.73 -3.12
C GLY A 23 -2.89 -12.72 -3.60
N ASN A 24 -3.02 -11.54 -2.98
CA ASN A 24 -3.82 -10.44 -3.53
C ASN A 24 -3.02 -9.65 -4.56
N VAL A 25 -2.77 -10.31 -5.69
CA VAL A 25 -1.98 -9.76 -6.80
C VAL A 25 -2.61 -8.50 -7.38
N GLY A 26 -3.95 -8.43 -7.40
CA GLY A 26 -4.68 -7.25 -7.89
C GLY A 26 -4.36 -5.99 -7.07
N MET A 27 -4.49 -6.07 -5.74
CA MET A 27 -4.18 -4.94 -4.85
C MET A 27 -2.70 -4.58 -4.87
N THR A 28 -1.81 -5.57 -4.96
CA THR A 28 -0.36 -5.36 -5.08
C THR A 28 -0.03 -4.53 -6.34
N ARG A 29 -0.56 -4.92 -7.50
CA ARG A 29 -0.35 -4.18 -8.77
C ARG A 29 -0.90 -2.77 -8.72
N VAL A 30 -2.05 -2.56 -8.07
CA VAL A 30 -2.62 -1.22 -7.88
C VAL A 30 -1.70 -0.36 -7.02
N ALA A 31 -1.20 -0.88 -5.89
CA ALA A 31 -0.27 -0.16 -5.02
C ALA A 31 1.00 0.26 -5.78
N GLU A 32 1.64 -0.68 -6.49
CA GLU A 32 2.84 -0.41 -7.30
C GLU A 32 2.56 0.62 -8.39
N ARG A 33 1.44 0.49 -9.13
CA ARG A 33 1.07 1.44 -10.18
C ARG A 33 0.80 2.84 -9.63
N LEU A 34 0.27 2.95 -8.42
CA LEU A 34 0.06 4.22 -7.72
C LEU A 34 1.33 4.80 -7.09
N GLY A 35 2.45 4.07 -7.14
CA GLY A 35 3.74 4.53 -6.63
C GLY A 35 3.99 4.24 -5.17
N PHE A 36 3.20 3.37 -4.56
CA PHE A 36 3.52 2.90 -3.22
C PHE A 36 4.76 1.99 -3.28
N THR A 37 5.61 2.13 -2.27
CA THR A 37 6.82 1.32 -2.09
C THR A 37 6.53 0.15 -1.17
N LEU A 38 6.98 -1.06 -1.52
CA LEU A 38 6.94 -2.21 -0.61
C LEU A 38 7.98 -2.01 0.49
N GLU A 39 7.53 -1.71 1.69
CA GLU A 39 8.41 -1.46 2.84
C GLU A 39 8.59 -2.69 3.74
N ALA A 40 7.61 -3.62 3.74
CA ALA A 40 7.65 -4.78 4.62
C ALA A 40 7.03 -6.04 4.01
N ARG A 41 7.66 -7.18 4.28
CA ARG A 41 7.16 -8.53 3.97
C ARG A 41 7.29 -9.44 5.19
N PHE A 42 6.16 -9.92 5.68
CA PHE A 42 6.06 -10.82 6.83
C PHE A 42 5.74 -12.22 6.33
N ARG A 43 6.72 -13.12 6.36
CA ARG A 43 6.58 -14.47 5.79
C ARG A 43 5.49 -15.28 6.48
N GLU A 44 4.64 -15.94 5.70
CA GLU A 44 3.55 -16.82 6.18
C GLU A 44 2.59 -16.19 7.22
N ALA A 45 2.50 -14.85 7.25
CA ALA A 45 1.76 -14.10 8.25
C ALA A 45 0.24 -14.05 8.00
N ARG A 46 -0.23 -14.60 6.89
CA ARG A 46 -1.64 -14.59 6.47
C ARG A 46 -2.06 -15.98 6.05
N GLU A 47 -3.27 -16.36 6.40
CA GLU A 47 -3.89 -17.62 5.98
C GLU A 47 -5.17 -17.29 5.22
N VAL A 48 -5.29 -17.82 4.00
CA VAL A 48 -6.47 -17.65 3.13
C VAL A 48 -6.79 -19.03 2.57
N GLU A 49 -7.98 -19.55 2.91
CA GLU A 49 -8.45 -20.87 2.47
C GLU A 49 -7.45 -22.01 2.76
N GLY A 50 -6.82 -21.96 3.94
CA GLY A 50 -5.83 -22.97 4.37
C GLY A 50 -4.44 -22.85 3.71
N VAL A 51 -4.23 -21.86 2.83
CA VAL A 51 -2.93 -21.57 2.22
C VAL A 51 -2.27 -20.39 2.94
N ARG A 52 -0.98 -20.53 3.25
CA ARG A 52 -0.17 -19.47 3.87
C ARG A 52 0.42 -18.53 2.82
N TYR A 53 0.28 -17.24 3.10
CA TYR A 53 0.78 -16.13 2.29
C TYR A 53 1.59 -15.16 3.15
N ASP A 54 2.41 -14.37 2.49
CA ASP A 54 3.14 -13.30 3.15
C ASP A 54 2.19 -12.13 3.41
N GLY A 55 2.31 -11.50 4.58
CA GLY A 55 1.74 -10.18 4.82
C GLY A 55 2.61 -9.12 4.16
N LEU A 56 2.01 -8.24 3.37
CA LEU A 56 2.71 -7.15 2.70
C LEU A 56 2.33 -5.80 3.32
N GLY A 57 3.31 -4.92 3.44
CA GLY A 57 3.16 -3.53 3.87
C GLY A 57 3.76 -2.58 2.85
N TYR A 58 2.94 -1.67 2.36
CA TYR A 58 3.29 -0.64 1.40
C TYR A 58 3.11 0.74 2.01
N GLY A 59 3.93 1.69 1.59
CA GLY A 59 3.86 3.09 2.00
C GLY A 59 3.99 4.04 0.82
N ILE A 60 3.39 5.22 0.93
CA ILE A 60 3.68 6.35 0.05
C ILE A 60 3.70 7.65 0.86
N LEU A 61 4.72 8.47 0.65
CA LEU A 61 4.83 9.80 1.25
C LEU A 61 3.99 10.81 0.45
N ARG A 62 3.52 11.86 1.12
CA ARG A 62 2.85 12.98 0.45
C ARG A 62 3.74 13.58 -0.65
N SER A 63 5.03 13.77 -0.36
CA SER A 63 6.00 14.32 -1.32
C SER A 63 6.12 13.46 -2.58
N GLU A 64 6.12 12.14 -2.44
CA GLU A 64 6.15 11.20 -3.56
C GLU A 64 4.86 11.27 -4.39
N TRP A 65 3.71 11.40 -3.72
CA TRP A 65 2.43 11.58 -4.39
C TRP A 65 2.37 12.90 -5.18
N SER A 66 2.76 14.01 -4.56
CA SER A 66 2.76 15.33 -5.18
C SER A 66 3.74 15.44 -6.36
N ALA A 67 4.85 14.73 -6.35
CA ALA A 67 5.83 14.74 -7.44
C ALA A 67 5.37 13.97 -8.70
N ARG A 68 4.23 13.25 -8.63
CA ARG A 68 3.65 12.52 -9.77
C ARG A 68 2.66 13.34 -10.59
N LEU A 69 2.20 14.49 -10.06
CA LEU A 69 1.35 15.47 -10.75
C LEU A 69 2.22 16.44 -11.55
#